data_AF-A0A257VBN2-F1
#
_entry.id   AF-A0A257VBN2-F1
#
_cell.length_a   1.000
_cell.length_b   1.000
_cell.length_c   1.000
_cell.angle_alpha   90.00
_cell.angle_beta   90.00
_cell.angle_gamma   90.00
#
_symmetry.space_group_name_H-M   'P 1'
#
loop_
_entity.id
_entity.type
_entity.pdbx_description
1 polymer ?
#
loop_
_entity_poly.entity_id
_entity_poly.type
_entity_poly.pdbx_seq_one_letter_code
_entity_poly.pdbx_strand_id
1 'polypeptide(L)'
;MAGARPVALTWAVVLEEGLEIELLRTFASGAARAAAEAGVAIVAGDTKVVPRGKGDRAYVTTAGLGVVPPGRDLGDHRVAPGDAVLVSGPLGDHGATVMACRHKVEGEGLRSDC
;
A
#
# COMPACT_ATOMS: atom_id res chain seq x y z
N MET A 1 -6.56 -0.19 -12.35
CA MET A 1 -5.25 0.46 -12.67
C MET A 1 -5.38 1.19 -13.99
N ALA A 2 -4.88 2.43 -14.11
CA ALA A 2 -5.12 3.28 -15.30
C ALA A 2 -4.00 3.25 -16.36
N GLY A 3 -2.91 2.50 -16.14
CA GLY A 3 -1.72 2.54 -17.00
C GLY A 3 -0.93 3.85 -16.92
N ALA A 4 -1.20 4.67 -15.91
CA ALA A 4 -0.51 5.93 -15.68
C ALA A 4 0.92 5.72 -15.20
N ARG A 5 1.81 6.65 -15.55
CA ARG A 5 3.10 6.82 -14.86
C ARG A 5 2.86 7.59 -13.56
N PRO A 6 3.17 7.02 -12.38
CA PRO A 6 3.09 7.75 -11.12
C PRO A 6 4.01 8.98 -11.11
N VAL A 7 3.57 10.08 -10.49
CA VAL A 7 4.31 11.35 -10.43
C VAL A 7 4.53 11.80 -8.99
N ALA A 8 3.50 11.70 -8.16
CA ALA A 8 3.56 12.17 -6.78
C ALA A 8 2.62 11.37 -5.90
N LEU A 9 2.93 11.35 -4.60
CA LEU A 9 2.11 10.75 -3.56
C LEU A 9 1.99 11.71 -2.38
N THR A 10 0.84 11.72 -1.73
CA THR A 10 0.66 12.32 -0.40
C THR A 10 0.62 11.21 0.64
N TRP A 11 1.08 11.50 1.85
CA TRP A 11 1.13 10.54 2.95
C TRP A 11 0.66 11.19 4.24
N ALA A 12 -0.54 10.81 4.71
CA ALA A 12 -1.14 11.30 5.93
C ALA A 12 -1.22 10.18 6.96
N VAL A 13 -0.91 10.50 8.22
CA VAL A 13 -0.87 9.52 9.30
C VAL A 13 -1.72 9.97 10.48
N VAL A 14 -2.53 9.06 11.00
CA VAL A 14 -3.24 9.20 12.27
C VAL A 14 -2.59 8.25 13.27
N LEU A 15 -2.05 8.80 14.35
CA LEU A 15 -1.33 8.09 15.40
C LEU A 15 -2.16 8.07 16.67
N GLU A 16 -2.19 6.95 17.38
CA GLU A 16 -2.70 6.89 18.75
C GLU A 16 -1.67 7.44 19.74
N GLU A 17 -2.11 8.23 20.71
CA GLU A 17 -1.28 8.71 21.81
C GLU A 17 -0.60 7.53 22.54
N GLY A 18 0.73 7.63 22.67
CA GLY A 18 1.54 6.59 23.30
C GLY A 18 2.01 5.49 22.34
N LEU A 19 1.85 5.67 21.03
CA LEU A 19 2.51 4.82 20.03
C LEU A 19 4.03 4.81 20.20
N GLU A 20 4.62 3.63 20.15
CA GLU A 20 6.08 3.45 20.16
C GLU A 20 6.73 4.19 18.99
N ILE A 21 7.72 5.05 19.30
CA ILE A 21 8.42 5.83 18.27
C ILE A 21 9.17 4.94 17.27
N GLU A 22 9.63 3.77 17.73
CA GLU A 22 10.29 2.79 16.86
C GLU A 22 9.33 2.19 15.83
N LEU A 23 8.06 1.99 16.19
CA LEU A 23 7.05 1.54 15.24
C LEU A 23 6.81 2.61 14.17
N LEU A 24 6.70 3.88 14.57
CA LEU A 24 6.61 5.01 13.63
C LEU A 24 7.81 5.06 12.68
N ARG A 25 9.05 4.96 13.21
CA ARG A 25 10.27 4.93 12.41
C ARG A 25 10.29 3.77 11.41
N THR A 26 9.81 2.60 11.84
CA THR A 26 9.78 1.38 11.02
C THR A 26 8.90 1.59 9.79
N PHE A 27 7.64 1.99 9.95
CA PHE A 27 6.77 2.14 8.79
C PHE A 27 7.06 3.41 7.97
N ALA A 28 7.54 4.49 8.59
CA ALA A 28 7.94 5.69 7.86
C ALA A 28 9.15 5.46 6.95
N SER A 29 10.17 4.74 7.46
CA SER A 29 11.34 4.37 6.63
C SER A 29 10.97 3.36 5.54
N GLY A 30 10.08 2.40 5.84
CA GLY A 30 9.49 1.50 4.85
C GLY A 30 8.78 2.25 3.72
N ALA A 31 7.93 3.22 4.06
CA ALA A 31 7.25 4.06 3.08
C ALA A 31 8.21 4.89 2.23
N ALA A 32 9.23 5.49 2.85
CA ALA A 32 10.26 6.25 2.13
C ALA A 32 11.04 5.37 1.14
N ARG A 33 11.43 4.16 1.56
CA ARG A 33 12.11 3.18 0.70
C ARG A 33 11.22 2.75 -0.46
N ALA A 34 9.97 2.38 -0.20
CA ALA A 34 9.04 1.97 -1.24
C ALA A 34 8.77 3.09 -2.26
N ALA A 35 8.64 4.34 -1.80
CA ALA A 35 8.50 5.50 -2.67
C ALA A 35 9.74 5.71 -3.57
N ALA A 36 10.94 5.55 -3.00
CA ALA A 36 12.19 5.63 -3.75
C ALA A 36 12.34 4.51 -4.78
N GLU A 37 12.05 3.25 -4.40
CA GLU A 37 12.05 2.10 -5.30
C GLU A 37 11.05 2.29 -6.47
N ALA A 38 9.90 2.90 -6.20
CA ALA A 38 8.91 3.24 -7.22
C ALA A 38 9.25 4.50 -8.04
N GLY A 39 10.29 5.26 -7.66
CA GLY A 39 10.66 6.52 -8.30
C GLY A 39 9.61 7.63 -8.12
N VAL A 40 8.87 7.63 -7.01
CA VAL A 40 7.79 8.60 -6.70
C VAL A 40 8.17 9.43 -5.49
N ALA A 41 7.95 10.74 -5.56
CA ALA A 41 8.12 11.62 -4.41
C ALA A 41 6.87 11.65 -3.53
N ILE A 42 7.07 11.61 -2.20
CA ILE A 42 6.05 11.99 -1.23
C ILE A 42 6.10 13.53 -1.11
N VAL A 43 5.12 14.21 -1.68
CA VAL A 43 5.17 15.68 -1.88
C VAL A 43 4.41 16.48 -0.82
N ALA A 44 3.51 15.82 -0.10
CA ALA A 44 2.74 16.44 0.99
C ALA A 44 2.31 15.37 2.00
N GLY A 45 1.93 15.81 3.19
CA GLY A 45 1.44 14.93 4.24
C GLY A 45 0.77 15.68 5.37
N ASP A 46 0.16 14.92 6.27
CA ASP A 46 -0.42 15.41 7.51
C ASP A 46 -0.12 14.42 8.63
N THR A 47 -0.06 14.89 9.86
CA THR A 47 0.05 14.02 11.02
C THR A 47 -0.95 14.46 12.07
N LYS A 48 -1.80 13.53 12.49
CA LYS A 48 -2.75 13.72 13.58
C LYS A 48 -2.45 12.73 14.69
N VAL A 49 -2.56 13.21 15.92
CA VAL A 49 -2.49 12.35 17.10
C VAL A 49 -3.88 12.36 17.74
N VAL A 50 -4.45 11.18 17.95
CA VAL A 50 -5.72 11.00 18.65
C VAL A 50 -5.46 10.51 20.08
N PRO A 51 -6.34 10.81 21.05
CA PRO A 51 -6.17 10.33 22.43
C PRO A 51 -6.08 8.81 22.50
N ARG A 52 -5.45 8.29 23.55
CA ARG A 52 -5.39 6.85 23.81
C ARG A 52 -6.80 6.22 23.81
N GLY A 53 -6.95 5.09 23.15
CA GLY A 53 -8.21 4.37 22.94
C GLY A 53 -9.11 4.96 21.85
N LYS A 54 -8.65 5.97 21.09
CA LYS A 54 -9.37 6.54 19.94
C LYS A 54 -8.76 6.17 18.58
N GLY A 55 -7.76 5.30 18.59
CA GLY A 55 -7.22 4.60 17.42
C GLY A 55 -6.75 3.21 17.81
N ASP A 56 -6.32 2.43 16.84
CA ASP A 56 -5.60 1.17 17.06
C ASP A 56 -4.18 1.36 16.50
N ARG A 57 -3.31 1.96 17.31
CA ARG A 57 -1.91 2.30 16.97
C ARG A 57 -1.75 3.36 15.89
N ALA A 58 -1.92 3.02 14.62
CA ALA A 58 -1.67 3.93 13.51
C ALA A 58 -2.50 3.58 12.27
N TYR A 59 -3.00 4.62 11.60
CA TYR A 59 -3.61 4.53 10.28
C TYR A 59 -2.85 5.41 9.30
N VAL A 60 -2.63 4.92 8.10
CA VAL A 60 -1.95 5.64 7.02
C VAL A 60 -2.92 5.79 5.85
N THR A 61 -3.03 7.01 5.33
CA THR A 61 -3.77 7.31 4.09
C THR A 61 -2.82 7.90 3.08
N THR A 62 -2.90 7.41 1.84
CA THR A 62 -2.14 7.95 0.72
C THR A 62 -3.07 8.34 -0.42
N ALA A 63 -2.72 9.41 -1.12
CA ALA A 63 -3.33 9.75 -2.40
C ALA A 63 -2.24 9.91 -3.45
N GLY A 64 -2.37 9.23 -4.58
CA GLY A 64 -1.40 9.23 -5.67
C GLY A 64 -1.90 10.00 -6.88
N LEU A 65 -0.98 10.71 -7.54
CA LEU A 65 -1.20 11.32 -8.84
C LEU A 65 -0.30 10.63 -9.88
N GLY A 66 -0.88 10.33 -11.04
CA GLY A 66 -0.15 9.82 -12.19
C GLY A 66 -0.65 10.42 -13.50
N VAL A 67 0.18 10.37 -14.53
CA VAL A 67 -0.14 10.85 -15.88
C VAL A 67 -0.31 9.66 -16.81
N VAL A 68 -1.47 9.57 -17.46
CA VAL A 68 -1.73 8.55 -18.49
C VAL A 68 -1.04 8.97 -19.79
N PRO A 69 -0.12 8.15 -20.35
CA PRO A 69 0.52 8.47 -21.61
C PRO A 69 -0.50 8.55 -22.76
N PRO A 70 -0.28 9.41 -23.78
CA PRO A 70 -1.14 9.48 -24.96
C PRO A 70 -1.35 8.11 -25.62
N GLY A 71 -2.55 7.89 -26.16
CA GLY A 71 -2.92 6.63 -26.83
C GLY A 71 -3.13 5.44 -25.89
N ARG A 72 -3.05 5.63 -24.57
CA ARG A 72 -3.30 4.58 -23.59
C ARG A 72 -4.72 4.67 -23.06
N ASP A 73 -5.52 3.69 -23.45
CA ASP A 73 -6.87 3.49 -22.95
C ASP A 73 -6.94 2.09 -22.31
N LEU A 74 -6.85 2.04 -20.98
CA LEU A 74 -6.98 0.81 -20.20
C LEU A 74 -8.21 0.94 -19.31
N GLY A 75 -9.12 -0.03 -19.41
CA GLY A 75 -10.31 -0.09 -18.59
C GLY A 75 -11.11 -1.35 -18.90
N ASP A 76 -12.01 -1.68 -18.00
CA ASP A 76 -12.94 -2.81 -18.11
C ASP A 76 -13.90 -2.66 -19.31
N HIS A 77 -14.17 -1.44 -19.75
CA HIS A 77 -14.95 -1.13 -20.96
C HIS A 77 -14.37 -1.72 -22.26
N ARG A 78 -13.10 -2.15 -22.25
CA ARG A 78 -12.44 -2.78 -23.41
C ARG A 78 -12.50 -4.30 -23.43
N VAL A 79 -12.97 -4.93 -22.34
CA VAL A 79 -13.01 -6.39 -22.22
C VAL A 79 -14.07 -6.97 -23.16
N ALA A 80 -13.70 -7.99 -23.92
CA ALA A 80 -14.56 -8.63 -24.90
C ALA A 80 -14.44 -10.17 -24.88
N PRO A 81 -15.45 -10.90 -25.39
CA PRO A 81 -15.35 -12.35 -25.59
C PRO A 81 -14.14 -12.71 -26.46
N GLY A 82 -13.34 -13.67 -25.97
CA GLY A 82 -12.09 -14.09 -26.62
C GLY A 82 -10.84 -13.54 -25.95
N ASP A 83 -10.95 -12.57 -25.05
CA ASP A 83 -9.81 -12.08 -24.26
C ASP A 83 -9.31 -13.14 -23.26
N ALA A 84 -7.99 -13.14 -23.03
CA ALA A 84 -7.36 -13.99 -22.03
C ALA A 84 -7.32 -13.30 -20.65
N VAL A 85 -7.51 -14.09 -19.59
CA VAL A 85 -7.31 -13.64 -18.21
C VAL A 85 -5.94 -14.11 -17.74
N LEU A 86 -5.13 -13.16 -17.26
CA LEU A 86 -3.77 -13.40 -16.77
C LEU A 86 -3.64 -12.86 -15.35
N VAL A 87 -2.80 -13.51 -14.55
CA VAL A 87 -2.42 -13.07 -13.20
C VAL A 87 -0.92 -12.82 -13.15
N SER A 88 -0.50 -11.82 -12.36
CA SER A 88 0.91 -11.40 -12.30
C SER A 88 1.79 -12.26 -11.39
N GLY A 89 1.20 -13.19 -10.65
CA GLY A 89 1.89 -14.03 -9.68
C GLY A 89 0.94 -14.97 -8.92
N PRO A 90 1.44 -15.62 -7.85
CA PRO A 90 0.63 -16.45 -6.97
C PRO A 90 -0.55 -15.68 -6.35
N LEU A 91 -1.59 -16.40 -5.94
CA LEU A 91 -2.80 -15.82 -5.36
C LEU A 91 -2.88 -16.13 -3.87
N GLY A 92 -3.03 -15.08 -3.06
CA GLY A 92 -3.35 -15.19 -1.63
C GLY A 92 -2.18 -15.11 -0.66
N ASP A 93 -0.94 -15.01 -1.14
CA ASP A 93 0.28 -14.98 -0.32
C ASP A 93 0.22 -13.94 0.81
N HIS A 94 -0.14 -12.68 0.48
CA HIS A 94 -0.30 -11.60 1.47
C HIS A 94 -1.35 -11.93 2.52
N GLY A 95 -2.57 -12.25 2.07
CA GLY A 95 -3.72 -12.48 2.93
C GLY A 95 -3.49 -13.66 3.87
N ALA A 96 -2.96 -14.76 3.35
CA ALA A 96 -2.59 -15.93 4.15
C ALA A 96 -1.53 -15.59 5.19
N THR A 97 -0.46 -14.88 4.80
CA THR A 97 0.62 -14.49 5.71
C THR A 97 0.11 -13.59 6.84
N VAL A 98 -0.67 -12.55 6.53
CA VAL A 98 -1.22 -11.63 7.53
C VAL A 98 -2.17 -12.37 8.48
N MET A 99 -3.03 -13.24 7.97
CA MET A 99 -3.97 -14.02 8.80
C MET A 99 -3.23 -15.00 9.70
N ALA A 100 -2.21 -15.69 9.19
CA ALA A 100 -1.37 -16.59 9.97
C ALA A 100 -0.68 -15.86 11.13
N CYS A 101 -0.06 -14.70 10.86
CA CYS A 101 0.55 -13.88 11.90
C CYS A 101 -0.47 -13.41 12.96
N ARG A 102 -1.68 -12.99 12.55
CA ARG A 102 -2.74 -12.53 13.46
C ARG A 102 -3.27 -13.65 14.36
N HIS A 103 -3.43 -14.85 13.82
CA HIS A 103 -4.00 -16.00 14.52
C HIS A 103 -2.95 -16.95 15.13
N LYS A 104 -1.65 -16.61 15.01
CA LYS A 104 -0.53 -17.43 15.46
C LYS A 104 -0.56 -18.85 14.87
N VAL A 105 -0.91 -18.94 13.59
CA VAL A 105 -0.88 -20.18 12.83
C VAL A 105 0.48 -20.27 12.14
N GLU A 106 1.16 -21.41 12.29
CA GLU A 106 2.42 -21.69 11.61
C GLU A 106 2.15 -22.41 10.29
N GLY A 107 2.94 -22.11 9.26
CA GLY A 107 2.86 -22.75 7.97
C GLY A 107 4.17 -22.57 7.20
N GLU A 108 4.67 -23.65 6.62
CA GLU A 108 5.85 -23.60 5.77
C GLU A 108 5.56 -22.78 4.50
N GLY A 109 6.50 -21.94 4.09
CA GLY A 109 6.40 -21.16 2.85
C GLY A 109 5.52 -19.90 2.92
N LEU A 110 4.96 -19.54 4.08
CA LEU A 110 4.22 -18.29 4.24
C LEU A 110 5.16 -17.08 4.13
N ARG A 111 4.94 -16.28 3.09
CA ARG A 111 5.68 -15.04 2.85
C ARG A 111 4.75 -14.02 2.19
N SER A 112 4.75 -12.82 2.74
CA SER A 112 4.07 -11.68 2.12
C SER A 112 4.81 -11.24 0.86
N ASP A 113 4.06 -10.85 -0.17
CA ASP A 113 4.54 -10.32 -1.45
C ASP A 113 4.74 -8.79 -1.44
N CYS A 114 4.52 -8.14 -0.29
CA CYS A 114 4.73 -6.71 -0.05
C CYS A 114 5.87 -6.42 0.94
#